data_AF-A0A7T5CI34-F1
#
_entry.id   AF-A0A7T5CI34-F1
#
_cell.length_a   1.000
_cell.length_b   1.000
_cell.length_c   1.000
_cell.angle_alpha   90.00
_cell.angle_beta   90.00
_cell.angle_gamma   90.00
#
_symmetry.space_group_name_H-M   'P 1'
#
loop_
_entity.id
_entity.type
_entity.pdbx_description
1 polymer ?
#
loop_
_entity_poly.entity_id
_entity_poly.type
_entity_poly.pdbx_seq_one_letter_code
_entity_poly.pdbx_strand_id
1 'polypeptide(L)'
;MTITKRISFIAASTTVAALMSTSLFAATNTFTWDGDAGDNNVFTEANWDTGSGDPTADSINPVGFHLQNTDLIVTNATGLTHGNEGYWSVYNDGSVTFTNSAMDMSGHGFGNWKKEADNSRIASSWTFNNSDMTSNFIFNGALTMTGASTLILNDAGNPLNGSTVSITGSNVTIEFKSEDVAAVTSEHLSKITVDGATAVIGTNVNLVDDSTGNGAILTVIPVPEPATFALLGLGGLLAIARSKH
;
A
#
# COMPACT_ATOMS: atom_id res chain seq x y z
N MET A 1 -40.14 17.28 73.91
CA MET A 1 -41.29 16.80 73.13
C MET A 1 -40.75 16.13 71.87
N THR A 2 -41.10 14.87 71.65
CA THR A 2 -40.81 14.05 70.45
C THR A 2 -41.86 14.36 69.36
N ILE A 3 -41.71 14.09 68.06
CA ILE A 3 -40.70 13.38 67.22
C ILE A 3 -40.46 14.25 65.95
N THR A 4 -39.49 14.03 65.04
CA THR A 4 -39.62 13.07 63.90
C THR A 4 -38.38 13.12 63.00
N LYS A 5 -37.95 11.94 62.52
CA LYS A 5 -36.85 11.72 61.56
C LYS A 5 -37.30 12.01 60.12
N ARG A 6 -36.52 12.75 59.32
CA ARG A 6 -36.56 12.64 57.85
C ARG A 6 -35.15 12.47 57.30
N ILE A 7 -34.91 11.27 56.74
CA ILE A 7 -33.78 11.01 55.85
C ILE A 7 -34.23 11.47 54.47
N SER A 8 -33.40 12.27 53.80
CA SER A 8 -33.61 12.64 52.40
C SER A 8 -32.29 12.46 51.66
N PHE A 9 -32.17 11.33 50.97
CA PHE A 9 -31.15 11.16 49.94
C PHE A 9 -31.49 12.12 48.78
N ILE A 10 -30.57 13.01 48.44
CA ILE A 10 -30.56 13.68 47.14
C ILE A 10 -29.34 13.14 46.40
N ALA A 11 -29.60 12.49 45.27
CA ALA A 11 -28.56 11.87 44.47
C ALA A 11 -27.63 12.93 43.89
N ALA A 12 -26.31 12.70 44.01
CA ALA A 12 -25.32 13.46 43.24
C ALA A 12 -25.45 13.06 41.77
N SER A 13 -26.18 13.85 41.00
CA SER A 13 -26.27 13.70 39.54
C SER A 13 -24.96 14.14 38.89
N THR A 14 -23.94 13.30 38.95
CA THR A 14 -22.69 13.51 38.21
C THR A 14 -22.96 13.28 36.72
N THR A 15 -23.26 14.36 36.00
CA THR A 15 -23.24 14.39 34.54
C THR A 15 -21.82 14.13 34.07
N VAL A 16 -21.54 12.88 33.69
CA VAL A 16 -20.35 12.52 32.91
C VAL A 16 -20.54 13.11 31.52
N ALA A 17 -20.01 14.31 31.29
CA ALA A 17 -19.85 14.84 29.95
C ALA A 17 -18.75 14.01 29.26
N ALA A 18 -19.17 12.97 28.53
CA ALA A 18 -18.28 12.21 27.68
C ALA A 18 -17.67 13.17 26.65
N LEU A 19 -16.36 13.38 26.74
CA LEU A 19 -15.61 14.17 25.78
C LEU A 19 -15.51 13.38 24.48
N MET A 20 -16.57 13.43 23.65
CA MET A 20 -16.50 12.93 22.28
C MET A 20 -15.55 13.83 21.50
N SER A 21 -14.27 13.43 21.48
CA SER A 21 -13.32 13.89 20.48
C SER A 21 -13.81 13.41 19.12
N THR A 22 -14.68 14.18 18.48
CA THR A 22 -14.91 14.06 17.05
C THR A 22 -13.61 14.40 16.36
N SER A 23 -12.82 13.37 16.03
CA SER A 23 -11.75 13.48 15.05
C SER A 23 -12.42 13.85 13.73
N LEU A 24 -12.45 15.15 13.42
CA LEU A 24 -12.60 15.60 12.05
C LEU A 24 -11.35 15.10 11.33
N PHE A 25 -11.46 13.93 10.69
CA PHE A 25 -10.59 13.59 9.59
C PHE A 25 -10.72 14.74 8.58
N ALA A 26 -9.58 15.27 8.11
CA ALA A 26 -9.62 16.19 6.99
C ALA A 26 -10.28 15.45 5.82
N ALA A 27 -11.16 16.13 5.07
CA ALA A 27 -11.71 15.52 3.87
C ALA A 27 -10.55 15.32 2.89
N THR A 28 -10.27 14.08 2.50
CA THR A 28 -9.36 13.85 1.38
C THR A 28 -10.06 14.25 0.09
N ASN A 29 -9.34 14.97 -0.77
CA ASN A 29 -9.71 15.13 -2.17
C ASN A 29 -9.47 13.79 -2.86
N THR A 30 -10.16 13.52 -3.97
CA THR A 30 -9.89 12.34 -4.79
C THR A 30 -9.72 12.76 -6.22
N PHE A 31 -8.56 12.45 -6.82
CA PHE A 31 -8.33 12.61 -8.24
C PHE A 31 -8.32 11.22 -8.87
N THR A 32 -9.16 11.00 -9.87
CA THR A 32 -9.28 9.72 -10.57
C THR A 32 -8.70 9.86 -11.96
N TRP A 33 -7.82 8.95 -12.37
CA TRP A 33 -7.31 8.91 -13.74
C TRP A 33 -8.44 8.54 -14.73
N ASP A 34 -8.64 9.36 -15.74
CA ASP A 34 -9.50 9.09 -16.89
C ASP A 34 -8.68 8.89 -18.20
N GLY A 35 -7.58 9.63 -18.35
CA GLY A 35 -6.76 9.65 -19.57
C GLY A 35 -7.32 10.56 -20.67
N ASP A 36 -8.19 11.51 -20.34
CA ASP A 36 -8.95 12.30 -21.31
C ASP A 36 -8.10 13.29 -22.13
N ALA A 37 -6.86 13.62 -21.71
CA ALA A 37 -5.94 14.45 -22.52
C ALA A 37 -5.40 13.73 -23.76
N GLY A 38 -5.56 12.40 -23.84
CA GLY A 38 -5.08 11.59 -24.96
C GLY A 38 -3.57 11.32 -24.95
N ASP A 39 -2.92 11.52 -23.79
CA ASP A 39 -1.55 11.09 -23.52
C ASP A 39 -1.51 10.19 -22.26
N ASN A 40 -0.38 9.53 -22.04
CA ASN A 40 -0.18 8.64 -20.89
C ASN A 40 0.64 9.28 -19.76
N ASN A 41 0.90 10.59 -19.84
CA ASN A 41 1.71 11.30 -18.85
C ASN A 41 0.89 11.56 -17.59
N VAL A 42 1.32 10.95 -16.50
CA VAL A 42 0.73 11.08 -15.16
C VAL A 42 0.74 12.51 -14.61
N PHE A 43 1.59 13.38 -15.18
CA PHE A 43 1.72 14.79 -14.83
C PHE A 43 1.02 15.75 -15.80
N THR A 44 0.10 15.25 -16.64
CA THR A 44 -0.82 16.11 -17.40
C THR A 44 -2.12 16.21 -16.59
N GLU A 45 -2.46 17.38 -16.06
CA GLU A 45 -3.67 17.55 -15.22
C GLU A 45 -4.97 17.07 -15.90
N ALA A 46 -5.10 17.28 -17.21
CA ALA A 46 -6.27 16.90 -18.00
C ALA A 46 -6.45 15.37 -18.23
N ASN A 47 -5.63 14.53 -17.59
CA ASN A 47 -5.85 13.08 -17.48
C ASN A 47 -6.47 12.65 -16.13
N TRP A 48 -6.89 13.63 -15.32
CA TRP A 48 -7.44 13.41 -13.99
C TRP A 48 -8.78 14.15 -13.82
N ASP A 49 -9.78 13.50 -13.22
CA ASP A 49 -11.02 14.12 -12.76
C ASP A 49 -11.03 14.27 -11.23
N THR A 50 -11.42 15.46 -10.77
CA THR A 50 -11.64 15.79 -9.34
C THR A 50 -13.07 15.50 -8.86
N GLY A 51 -13.94 14.95 -9.73
CA GLY A 51 -15.40 14.91 -9.58
C GLY A 51 -16.07 16.25 -9.91
N SER A 52 -15.30 17.27 -10.31
CA SER A 52 -15.76 18.59 -10.74
C SER A 52 -15.11 19.07 -12.04
N GLY A 53 -14.42 18.16 -12.76
CA GLY A 53 -13.53 18.46 -13.88
C GLY A 53 -12.06 18.43 -13.46
N ASP A 54 -11.20 18.87 -14.36
CA ASP A 54 -9.74 18.82 -14.27
C ASP A 54 -9.20 19.50 -12.99
N PRO A 55 -8.12 18.97 -12.37
CA PRO A 55 -7.34 19.67 -11.37
C PRO A 55 -6.88 21.06 -11.83
N THR A 56 -6.69 21.97 -10.88
CA THR A 56 -6.11 23.28 -11.18
C THR A 56 -4.73 23.11 -11.79
N ALA A 57 -4.43 23.87 -12.86
CA ALA A 57 -3.13 23.84 -13.53
C ALA A 57 -1.95 23.98 -12.54
N ASP A 58 -0.85 23.27 -12.84
CA ASP A 58 0.35 23.12 -12.01
C ASP A 58 0.17 22.37 -10.67
N SER A 59 -1.02 21.81 -10.38
CA SER A 59 -1.22 20.98 -9.19
C SER A 59 -0.64 19.57 -9.32
N ILE A 60 -0.44 19.07 -10.54
CA ILE A 60 0.11 17.74 -10.86
C ILE A 60 1.43 17.90 -11.65
N ASN A 61 2.29 18.81 -11.19
CA ASN A 61 3.56 19.16 -11.83
C ASN A 61 4.72 18.25 -11.35
N PRO A 62 5.59 17.67 -12.21
CA PRO A 62 6.70 16.82 -11.78
C PRO A 62 7.71 17.54 -10.88
N VAL A 63 7.92 18.84 -11.12
CA VAL A 63 8.87 19.69 -10.38
C VAL A 63 8.22 20.16 -9.07
N GLY A 64 8.22 19.27 -8.07
CA GLY A 64 7.63 19.54 -6.76
C GLY A 64 6.19 19.04 -6.62
N PHE A 65 5.85 17.92 -7.28
CA PHE A 65 4.60 17.20 -7.09
C PHE A 65 4.35 16.92 -5.60
N HIS A 66 3.43 17.66 -5.00
CA HIS A 66 3.27 17.74 -3.54
C HIS A 66 1.78 17.84 -3.17
N LEU A 67 1.05 16.74 -3.35
CA LEU A 67 -0.37 16.67 -3.00
C LEU A 67 -0.57 16.31 -1.53
N GLN A 68 -1.50 17.02 -0.88
CA GLN A 68 -1.80 16.92 0.54
C GLN A 68 -3.27 16.58 0.77
N ASN A 69 -3.55 15.54 1.55
CA ASN A 69 -4.91 15.04 1.76
C ASN A 69 -5.60 14.80 0.41
N THR A 70 -4.90 14.16 -0.54
CA THR A 70 -5.45 13.80 -1.85
C THR A 70 -5.15 12.34 -2.13
N ASP A 71 -6.19 11.59 -2.47
CA ASP A 71 -6.10 10.23 -2.97
C ASP A 71 -6.03 10.24 -4.50
N LEU A 72 -4.99 9.63 -5.05
CA LEU A 72 -4.81 9.43 -6.49
C LEU A 72 -5.23 8.00 -6.85
N ILE A 73 -6.24 7.85 -7.70
CA ILE A 73 -6.81 6.55 -8.06
C ILE A 73 -6.65 6.30 -9.55
N VAL A 74 -5.93 5.23 -9.91
CA VAL A 74 -5.59 4.88 -11.30
C VAL A 74 -6.04 3.47 -11.62
N THR A 75 -7.09 3.34 -12.43
CA THR A 75 -7.76 2.04 -12.68
C THR A 75 -7.78 1.66 -14.16
N ASN A 76 -7.37 0.43 -14.48
CA ASN A 76 -7.33 -0.15 -15.83
C ASN A 76 -6.48 0.64 -16.85
N ALA A 77 -5.42 1.35 -16.40
CA ALA A 77 -4.62 2.21 -17.26
C ALA A 77 -3.21 1.63 -17.49
N THR A 78 -2.79 1.49 -18.76
CA THR A 78 -1.56 0.77 -19.13
C THR A 78 -0.61 1.63 -19.95
N GLY A 79 0.69 1.48 -19.70
CA GLY A 79 1.73 2.25 -20.40
C GLY A 79 1.79 3.69 -19.91
N LEU A 80 1.41 3.92 -18.64
CA LEU A 80 1.52 5.20 -17.96
C LEU A 80 3.00 5.60 -17.90
N THR A 81 3.29 6.83 -18.29
CA THR A 81 4.64 7.39 -18.32
C THR A 81 4.74 8.59 -17.38
N HIS A 82 5.97 8.96 -17.05
CA HIS A 82 6.31 10.28 -16.54
C HIS A 82 6.89 11.11 -17.70
N GLY A 83 6.60 12.42 -17.73
CA GLY A 83 7.14 13.30 -18.77
C GLY A 83 8.64 13.60 -18.59
N ASN A 84 9.05 13.95 -17.36
CA ASN A 84 10.43 14.22 -16.93
C ASN A 84 10.53 14.01 -15.41
N GLU A 85 11.75 14.04 -14.85
CA GLU A 85 12.08 13.91 -13.41
C GLU A 85 10.96 14.37 -12.45
N GLY A 86 10.20 13.43 -11.90
CA GLY A 86 9.05 13.72 -11.05
C GLY A 86 8.89 12.73 -9.89
N TYR A 87 8.86 13.26 -8.66
CA TYR A 87 8.73 12.47 -7.43
C TYR A 87 7.30 12.49 -6.91
N TRP A 88 6.64 11.33 -6.86
CA TRP A 88 5.26 11.18 -6.36
C TRP A 88 5.13 11.35 -4.83
N SER A 89 5.25 12.59 -4.37
CA SER A 89 5.08 12.96 -2.97
C SER A 89 3.61 13.25 -2.68
N VAL A 90 2.87 12.22 -2.28
CA VAL A 90 1.52 12.34 -1.70
C VAL A 90 1.62 12.15 -0.20
N TYR A 91 1.10 13.08 0.59
CA TYR A 91 1.29 13.09 2.04
C TYR A 91 0.11 13.70 2.79
N ASN A 92 0.15 13.68 4.12
CA ASN A 92 -0.94 14.09 5.02
C ASN A 92 -2.25 13.36 4.66
N ASP A 93 -2.37 12.11 5.09
CA ASP A 93 -3.51 11.20 4.87
C ASP A 93 -3.87 10.86 3.41
N GLY A 94 -3.24 11.48 2.41
CA GLY A 94 -3.40 11.12 0.99
C GLY A 94 -2.64 9.84 0.60
N SER A 95 -3.11 9.16 -0.45
CA SER A 95 -2.55 7.91 -0.97
C SER A 95 -2.46 7.86 -2.50
N VAL A 96 -1.77 6.85 -3.04
CA VAL A 96 -1.83 6.49 -4.47
C VAL A 96 -2.25 5.03 -4.61
N THR A 97 -3.28 4.76 -5.40
CA THR A 97 -3.80 3.42 -5.65
C THR A 97 -3.85 3.12 -7.15
N PHE A 98 -3.11 2.09 -7.55
CA PHE A 98 -3.18 1.50 -8.89
C PHE A 98 -3.97 0.19 -8.82
N THR A 99 -4.97 0.03 -9.70
CA THR A 99 -5.76 -1.21 -9.85
C THR A 99 -5.83 -1.64 -11.31
N ASN A 100 -5.36 -2.84 -11.65
CA ASN A 100 -5.25 -3.32 -13.04
C ASN A 100 -4.47 -2.38 -13.97
N SER A 101 -3.45 -1.70 -13.44
CA SER A 101 -2.73 -0.64 -14.15
C SER A 101 -1.24 -0.98 -14.31
N ALA A 102 -0.57 -0.37 -15.28
CA ALA A 102 0.85 -0.57 -15.54
C ALA A 102 1.57 0.76 -15.77
N MET A 103 2.58 1.04 -14.95
CA MET A 103 3.35 2.28 -14.99
C MET A 103 4.86 2.03 -15.15
N ASP A 104 5.49 2.82 -16.02
CA ASP A 104 6.93 2.79 -16.24
C ASP A 104 7.58 4.10 -15.77
N MET A 105 8.38 4.00 -14.70
CA MET A 105 9.28 5.03 -14.16
C MET A 105 10.75 4.65 -14.32
N SER A 106 11.11 3.85 -15.32
CA SER A 106 12.51 3.58 -15.66
C SER A 106 13.31 4.88 -15.84
N GLY A 107 14.53 4.90 -15.30
CA GLY A 107 15.38 6.09 -15.20
C GLY A 107 15.14 6.98 -13.98
N HIS A 108 14.05 6.76 -13.23
CA HIS A 108 13.64 7.63 -12.11
C HIS A 108 13.10 6.84 -10.91
N GLY A 109 13.02 7.51 -9.76
CA GLY A 109 12.50 6.93 -8.53
C GLY A 109 11.05 7.32 -8.23
N PHE A 110 10.25 6.34 -7.80
CA PHE A 110 8.94 6.57 -7.23
C PHE A 110 9.08 6.82 -5.73
N GLY A 111 8.69 8.00 -5.23
CA GLY A 111 8.98 8.31 -3.84
C GLY A 111 8.60 9.70 -3.35
N ASN A 112 8.69 9.88 -2.04
CA ASN A 112 8.39 11.14 -1.38
C ASN A 112 9.68 11.88 -0.98
N TRP A 113 9.91 13.03 -1.61
CA TRP A 113 11.06 13.89 -1.29
C TRP A 113 10.74 15.03 -0.34
N LYS A 114 9.47 15.18 0.04
CA LYS A 114 9.03 16.19 0.99
C LYS A 114 9.61 15.91 2.38
N LYS A 115 9.87 17.02 3.09
CA LYS A 115 10.28 17.03 4.48
C LYS A 115 9.35 17.89 5.31
N GLU A 116 9.25 17.54 6.58
CA GLU A 116 8.65 18.35 7.62
C GLU A 116 9.52 19.57 7.98
N ALA A 117 8.95 20.48 8.77
CA ALA A 117 9.66 21.65 9.29
C ALA A 117 10.85 21.29 10.21
N ASP A 118 10.84 20.11 10.83
CA ASP A 118 11.97 19.56 11.61
C ASP A 118 13.01 18.81 10.74
N ASN A 119 12.85 18.85 9.41
CA ASN A 119 13.68 18.18 8.41
C ASN A 119 13.63 16.63 8.46
N SER A 120 12.70 16.03 9.22
CA SER A 120 12.28 14.64 9.03
C SER A 120 11.59 14.45 7.66
N ARG A 121 11.52 13.22 7.17
CA ARG A 121 10.92 12.89 5.87
C ARG A 121 9.50 12.36 6.05
N ILE A 122 8.58 12.77 5.18
CA ILE A 122 7.18 12.36 5.24
C ILE A 122 7.00 11.11 4.39
N ALA A 123 6.49 10.02 4.95
CA ALA A 123 6.22 8.80 4.20
C ALA A 123 4.94 8.94 3.37
N SER A 124 5.01 8.58 2.08
CA SER A 124 3.81 8.35 1.26
C SER A 124 3.19 6.98 1.55
N SER A 125 1.90 6.80 1.26
CA SER A 125 1.23 5.50 1.21
C SER A 125 0.83 5.15 -0.23
N TRP A 126 1.15 3.93 -0.66
CA TRP A 126 0.88 3.45 -2.02
C TRP A 126 0.28 2.05 -2.02
N THR A 127 -0.59 1.75 -2.99
CA THR A 127 -1.19 0.43 -3.18
C THR A 127 -1.14 0.01 -4.65
N PHE A 128 -0.52 -1.13 -4.96
CA PHE A 128 -0.54 -1.78 -6.28
C PHE A 128 -1.38 -3.06 -6.21
N ASN A 129 -2.63 -2.97 -6.68
CA ASN A 129 -3.55 -4.09 -6.73
C ASN A 129 -3.62 -4.64 -8.16
N ASN A 130 -3.13 -5.85 -8.38
CA ASN A 130 -3.07 -6.48 -9.70
C ASN A 130 -2.45 -5.54 -10.76
N SER A 131 -1.34 -4.87 -10.40
CA SER A 131 -0.75 -3.75 -11.15
C SER A 131 0.78 -3.85 -11.19
N ASP A 132 1.37 -3.39 -12.28
CA ASP A 132 2.81 -3.46 -12.53
C ASP A 132 3.47 -2.08 -12.43
N MET A 133 4.65 -2.02 -11.81
CA MET A 133 5.46 -0.81 -11.68
C MET A 133 6.94 -1.12 -11.98
N THR A 134 7.53 -0.35 -12.90
CA THR A 134 8.99 -0.30 -13.08
C THR A 134 9.52 1.01 -12.51
N SER A 135 10.57 0.98 -11.70
CA SER A 135 11.25 2.18 -11.21
C SER A 135 12.73 1.89 -10.92
N ASN A 136 13.55 2.91 -10.74
CA ASN A 136 14.90 2.72 -10.24
C ASN A 136 14.90 2.46 -8.73
N PHE A 137 14.03 3.12 -7.96
CA PHE A 137 13.95 2.98 -6.51
C PHE A 137 12.58 3.40 -5.94
N ILE A 138 12.12 2.71 -4.90
CA ILE A 138 11.00 3.14 -4.04
C ILE A 138 11.56 3.91 -2.85
N PHE A 139 11.28 5.21 -2.78
CA PHE A 139 11.89 6.09 -1.78
C PHE A 139 10.89 6.67 -0.77
N ASN A 140 11.12 6.36 0.51
CA ASN A 140 10.45 6.98 1.66
C ASN A 140 8.91 6.88 1.60
N GLY A 141 8.40 5.64 1.68
CA GLY A 141 6.97 5.36 1.79
C GLY A 141 6.63 3.90 2.09
N ALA A 142 5.36 3.64 2.36
CA ALA A 142 4.81 2.30 2.56
C ALA A 142 4.07 1.84 1.31
N LEU A 143 4.59 0.79 0.65
CA LEU A 143 3.95 0.17 -0.51
C LEU A 143 3.15 -1.07 -0.07
N THR A 144 1.89 -1.15 -0.44
CA THR A 144 1.06 -2.36 -0.34
C THR A 144 0.95 -3.02 -1.72
N MET A 145 1.18 -4.32 -1.81
CA MET A 145 1.05 -5.08 -3.06
C MET A 145 0.07 -6.25 -2.90
N THR A 146 -0.92 -6.34 -3.78
CA THR A 146 -1.98 -7.37 -3.74
C THR A 146 -2.30 -7.90 -5.14
N GLY A 147 -2.86 -9.10 -5.26
CA GLY A 147 -3.17 -9.69 -6.57
C GLY A 147 -1.92 -10.11 -7.35
N ALA A 148 -1.99 -10.12 -8.68
CA ALA A 148 -0.84 -10.42 -9.55
C ALA A 148 -0.06 -9.14 -9.89
N SER A 149 0.53 -8.50 -8.87
CA SER A 149 1.31 -7.25 -9.03
C SER A 149 2.81 -7.53 -9.15
N THR A 150 3.48 -6.81 -10.05
CA THR A 150 4.94 -6.83 -10.23
C THR A 150 5.56 -5.50 -9.83
N LEU A 151 6.68 -5.53 -9.11
CA LEU A 151 7.55 -4.36 -8.91
C LEU A 151 8.93 -4.67 -9.47
N ILE A 152 9.44 -3.84 -10.39
CA ILE A 152 10.77 -3.94 -10.96
C ILE A 152 11.61 -2.77 -10.47
N LEU A 153 12.78 -3.06 -9.90
CA LEU A 153 13.73 -2.11 -9.32
C LEU A 153 15.06 -2.18 -10.06
N ASN A 154 15.35 -1.16 -10.86
CA ASN A 154 16.46 -1.18 -11.81
C ASN A 154 17.84 -0.89 -11.19
N ASP A 155 17.91 -0.02 -10.19
CA ASP A 155 19.19 0.48 -9.66
C ASP A 155 19.67 -0.30 -8.42
N ALA A 156 20.99 -0.33 -8.25
CA ALA A 156 21.66 -0.79 -7.04
C ALA A 156 21.79 0.34 -6.01
N GLY A 157 22.27 -0.01 -4.82
CA GLY A 157 22.56 0.96 -3.77
C GLY A 157 21.30 1.32 -2.98
N ASN A 158 20.57 0.29 -2.56
CA ASN A 158 19.37 0.36 -1.72
C ASN A 158 18.11 0.88 -2.44
N PRO A 159 17.58 0.16 -3.45
CA PRO A 159 16.33 0.51 -4.14
C PRO A 159 15.05 0.53 -3.27
N LEU A 160 15.06 0.00 -2.03
CA LEU A 160 13.97 0.19 -1.05
C LEU A 160 14.39 1.17 0.06
N ASN A 161 14.83 2.37 -0.31
CA ASN A 161 15.43 3.33 0.62
C ASN A 161 14.37 4.08 1.46
N GLY A 162 14.40 3.88 2.78
CA GLY A 162 13.43 4.47 3.70
C GLY A 162 12.00 3.92 3.55
N SER A 163 11.85 2.79 2.84
CA SER A 163 10.56 2.26 2.41
C SER A 163 10.28 0.88 3.01
N THR A 164 9.00 0.54 3.13
CA THR A 164 8.53 -0.80 3.47
C THR A 164 7.59 -1.34 2.40
N VAL A 165 7.55 -2.66 2.24
CA VAL A 165 6.61 -3.34 1.33
C VAL A 165 5.78 -4.34 2.11
N SER A 166 4.46 -4.20 2.05
CA SER A 166 3.51 -5.16 2.64
C SER A 166 2.78 -5.89 1.52
N ILE A 167 2.98 -7.20 1.46
CA ILE A 167 2.36 -8.07 0.46
C ILE A 167 1.15 -8.76 1.10
N THR A 168 0.04 -8.85 0.36
CA THR A 168 -1.13 -9.64 0.76
C THR A 168 -1.50 -10.66 -0.32
N GLY A 169 -1.54 -11.94 0.06
CA GLY A 169 -1.72 -13.05 -0.87
C GLY A 169 -0.44 -13.48 -1.61
N SER A 170 -0.58 -14.41 -2.56
CA SER A 170 0.51 -15.26 -3.04
C SER A 170 1.11 -14.95 -4.41
N ASN A 171 0.57 -13.96 -5.15
CA ASN A 171 0.84 -13.82 -6.59
C ASN A 171 1.70 -12.58 -6.92
N VAL A 172 2.38 -12.01 -5.92
CA VAL A 172 3.23 -10.83 -6.06
C VAL A 172 4.68 -11.20 -6.37
N THR A 173 5.29 -10.44 -7.28
CA THR A 173 6.70 -10.54 -7.67
C THR A 173 7.41 -9.22 -7.43
N ILE A 174 8.65 -9.27 -6.90
CA ILE A 174 9.56 -8.12 -6.85
C ILE A 174 10.87 -8.51 -7.52
N GLU A 175 11.24 -7.84 -8.59
CA GLU A 175 12.53 -7.99 -9.27
C GLU A 175 13.49 -6.87 -8.87
N PHE A 176 14.66 -7.25 -8.38
CA PHE A 176 15.80 -6.36 -8.18
C PHE A 176 16.80 -6.63 -9.31
N LYS A 177 16.93 -5.73 -10.28
CA LYS A 177 17.74 -5.96 -11.49
C LYS A 177 19.24 -5.76 -11.27
N SER A 178 19.61 -5.08 -10.19
CA SER A 178 21.01 -4.73 -9.86
C SER A 178 21.36 -4.96 -8.38
N GLU A 179 20.59 -5.77 -7.66
CA GLU A 179 20.95 -6.27 -6.32
C GLU A 179 20.91 -7.80 -6.34
N ASP A 180 22.01 -8.45 -5.95
CA ASP A 180 22.08 -9.91 -5.89
C ASP A 180 21.30 -10.49 -4.68
N VAL A 181 21.18 -11.82 -4.63
CA VAL A 181 20.45 -12.52 -3.57
C VAL A 181 20.99 -12.20 -2.16
N ALA A 182 22.31 -11.98 -2.00
CA ALA A 182 22.91 -11.66 -0.71
C ALA A 182 22.67 -10.20 -0.32
N ALA A 183 22.76 -9.26 -1.26
CA ALA A 183 22.40 -7.86 -1.07
C ALA A 183 20.93 -7.71 -0.66
N VAL A 184 19.99 -8.28 -1.43
CA VAL A 184 18.55 -8.26 -1.11
C VAL A 184 18.27 -8.91 0.27
N THR A 185 18.92 -10.04 0.58
CA THR A 185 18.77 -10.72 1.88
C THR A 185 19.21 -9.83 3.05
N SER A 186 20.36 -9.16 2.91
CA SER A 186 20.96 -8.38 4.00
C SER A 186 20.37 -6.98 4.16
N GLU A 187 19.99 -6.33 3.07
CA GLU A 187 19.54 -4.93 3.08
C GLU A 187 18.03 -4.75 2.99
N HIS A 188 17.27 -5.69 2.43
CA HIS A 188 15.89 -5.45 1.97
C HIS A 188 14.86 -6.41 2.54
N LEU A 189 15.21 -7.67 2.79
CA LEU A 189 14.27 -8.69 3.26
C LEU A 189 13.52 -8.29 4.54
N SER A 190 14.19 -7.58 5.46
CA SER A 190 13.59 -7.07 6.72
C SER A 190 12.56 -5.95 6.53
N LYS A 191 12.51 -5.32 5.34
CA LYS A 191 11.55 -4.26 4.98
C LYS A 191 10.28 -4.82 4.34
N ILE A 192 10.25 -6.12 4.05
CA ILE A 192 9.17 -6.80 3.35
C ILE A 192 8.37 -7.64 4.34
N THR A 193 7.05 -7.55 4.28
CA THR A 193 6.11 -8.42 4.99
C THR A 193 5.20 -9.15 4.01
N VAL A 194 4.77 -10.35 4.38
CA VAL A 194 3.75 -11.15 3.68
C VAL A 194 2.67 -11.50 4.68
N ASP A 195 1.43 -11.09 4.40
CA ASP A 195 0.25 -11.28 5.27
C ASP A 195 0.50 -10.85 6.74
N GLY A 196 1.27 -9.77 6.91
CA GLY A 196 1.64 -9.19 8.21
C GLY A 196 2.85 -9.84 8.92
N ALA A 197 3.40 -10.94 8.42
CA ALA A 197 4.63 -11.54 8.93
C ALA A 197 5.86 -11.04 8.14
N THR A 198 7.01 -10.87 8.80
CA THR A 198 8.28 -10.53 8.10
C THR A 198 8.62 -11.58 7.03
N ALA A 199 9.17 -11.14 5.90
CA ALA A 199 9.63 -12.04 4.85
C ALA A 199 10.80 -12.92 5.34
N VAL A 200 10.69 -14.23 5.11
CA VAL A 200 11.67 -15.25 5.46
C VAL A 200 11.78 -16.23 4.29
N ILE A 201 12.98 -16.29 3.70
CA ILE A 201 13.28 -17.13 2.54
C ILE A 201 13.00 -18.60 2.85
N GLY A 202 12.29 -19.29 1.96
CA GLY A 202 11.88 -20.68 2.11
C GLY A 202 10.73 -20.90 3.10
N THR A 203 10.16 -19.84 3.70
CA THR A 203 8.99 -19.94 4.60
C THR A 203 7.76 -19.28 3.97
N ASN A 204 7.81 -17.98 3.68
CA ASN A 204 6.73 -17.22 3.03
C ASN A 204 7.18 -16.52 1.73
N VAL A 205 8.48 -16.48 1.41
CA VAL A 205 8.99 -16.01 0.12
C VAL A 205 10.06 -16.95 -0.44
N ASN A 206 10.15 -17.04 -1.76
CA ASN A 206 11.35 -17.50 -2.46
C ASN A 206 12.17 -16.29 -2.86
N LEU A 207 13.50 -16.42 -2.87
CA LEU A 207 14.42 -15.44 -3.43
C LEU A 207 15.46 -16.22 -4.27
N VAL A 208 15.56 -15.88 -5.55
CA VAL A 208 16.43 -16.56 -6.53
C VAL A 208 17.20 -15.55 -7.36
N ASP A 209 18.31 -15.97 -7.95
CA ASP A 209 19.06 -15.20 -8.96
C ASP A 209 18.20 -14.97 -10.21
N ASP A 210 18.28 -13.78 -10.82
CA ASP A 210 17.50 -13.42 -12.02
C ASP A 210 18.10 -13.96 -13.35
N SER A 211 19.09 -14.83 -13.26
CA SER A 211 19.95 -15.39 -14.32
C SER A 211 20.98 -14.44 -14.93
N THR A 212 21.07 -13.19 -14.47
CA THR A 212 22.15 -12.26 -14.87
C THR A 212 23.38 -12.34 -13.96
N GLY A 213 23.25 -12.93 -12.77
CA GLY A 213 24.31 -12.98 -11.75
C GLY A 213 24.48 -11.70 -10.93
N ASN A 214 23.71 -10.64 -11.21
CA ASN A 214 23.71 -9.36 -10.48
C ASN A 214 22.32 -8.93 -9.98
N GLY A 215 21.28 -9.70 -10.29
CA GLY A 215 19.89 -9.41 -9.91
C GLY A 215 19.24 -10.59 -9.18
N ALA A 216 18.13 -10.31 -8.51
CA ALA A 216 17.36 -11.29 -7.76
C ALA A 216 15.85 -11.09 -7.92
N ILE A 217 15.11 -12.20 -7.91
CA ILE A 217 13.65 -12.23 -8.02
C ILE A 217 13.08 -12.78 -6.71
N LEU A 218 12.26 -11.97 -6.03
CA LEU A 218 11.46 -12.36 -4.88
C LEU A 218 10.04 -12.70 -5.34
N THR A 219 9.55 -13.88 -4.92
CA THR A 219 8.16 -14.30 -5.14
C THR A 219 7.56 -14.81 -3.83
N VAL A 220 6.26 -14.65 -3.62
CA VAL A 220 5.59 -15.21 -2.44
C VAL A 220 5.46 -16.73 -2.58
N ILE A 221 5.65 -17.46 -1.47
CA ILE A 221 5.30 -18.88 -1.39
C ILE A 221 3.80 -18.97 -1.08
N PRO A 222 2.97 -19.58 -1.95
CA PRO A 222 1.55 -19.73 -1.67
C PRO A 222 1.34 -20.56 -0.40
N VAL A 223 0.63 -20.00 0.58
CA VAL A 223 0.12 -20.77 1.71
C VAL A 223 -0.87 -21.80 1.14
N PRO A 224 -0.71 -23.10 1.41
CA PRO A 224 -1.69 -24.09 0.98
C PRO A 224 -3.05 -23.75 1.60
N GLU A 225 -4.07 -23.52 0.77
CA GLU A 225 -5.44 -23.35 1.28
C GLU A 225 -5.79 -24.55 2.19
N PRO A 226 -6.44 -24.32 3.36
CA PRO A 226 -6.77 -25.39 4.29
C PRO A 226 -7.74 -26.36 3.61
N ALA A 227 -7.18 -27.48 3.13
CA ALA A 227 -7.86 -28.33 2.16
C ALA A 227 -9.19 -28.87 2.72
N THR A 228 -10.29 -28.57 2.01
CA THR A 228 -11.69 -28.84 2.40
C THR A 228 -11.99 -30.33 2.69
N PHE A 229 -11.06 -31.22 2.34
CA PHE A 229 -11.05 -32.64 2.73
C PHE A 229 -11.21 -32.89 4.24
N ALA A 230 -10.74 -31.98 5.11
CA ALA A 230 -10.95 -32.11 6.55
C ALA A 230 -12.44 -32.10 6.95
N LEU A 231 -13.27 -31.30 6.27
CA LEU A 231 -14.70 -31.19 6.54
C LEU A 231 -15.49 -32.39 5.99
N LEU A 232 -15.09 -32.91 4.83
CA LEU A 232 -15.65 -34.16 4.27
C LEU A 232 -15.30 -35.38 5.14
N GLY A 233 -14.13 -35.40 5.78
CA GLY A 233 -13.73 -36.44 6.74
C GLY A 233 -14.67 -36.53 7.95
N LEU A 234 -15.01 -35.40 8.58
CA LEU A 234 -15.98 -35.38 9.68
C LEU A 234 -17.43 -35.60 9.20
N GLY A 235 -17.83 -34.99 8.08
CA GLY A 235 -19.18 -35.15 7.52
C GLY A 235 -19.49 -36.61 7.14
N GLY A 236 -18.51 -37.30 6.53
CA GLY A 236 -18.61 -38.72 6.19
C GLY A 236 -18.73 -39.61 7.43
N LEU A 237 -17.96 -39.34 8.49
CA LEU A 237 -18.05 -40.09 9.74
C LEU A 237 -19.43 -39.95 10.41
N LEU A 238 -20.00 -38.75 10.42
CA LEU A 238 -21.34 -38.47 10.95
C LEU A 238 -22.46 -39.13 10.13
N ALA A 239 -22.31 -39.21 8.80
CA ALA A 239 -23.26 -39.93 7.94
C ALA A 239 -23.23 -41.44 8.16
N ILE A 240 -22.03 -42.03 8.31
CA ILE A 240 -21.85 -43.48 8.56
C ILE A 240 -22.31 -43.86 9.98
N ALA A 241 -22.18 -42.96 10.97
CA ALA A 241 -22.68 -43.19 12.32
C ALA A 241 -24.22 -43.20 12.40
N ARG A 242 -24.92 -42.55 11.46
CA ARG A 242 -26.39 -42.49 11.43
C ARG A 242 -27.07 -43.61 10.62
N SER A 243 -26.34 -44.38 9.81
CA SER A 243 -26.93 -45.45 8.98
C SER A 243 -26.98 -46.83 9.65
N LYS A 244 -26.74 -46.91 10.97
CA LYS A 244 -26.68 -48.15 11.75
C LYS A 244 -27.73 -48.26 12.89
N HIS A 245 -28.83 -47.51 12.79
CA HIS A 245 -29.98 -47.60 13.70
C HIS A 245 -31.28 -47.73 12.91
#